data_AF-A0A843USY7-F1
#
_entry.id   AF-A0A843USY7-F1
#
_cell.length_a   1.000
_cell.length_b   1.000
_cell.length_c   1.000
_cell.angle_alpha   90.00
_cell.angle_beta   90.00
_cell.angle_gamma   90.00
#
_symmetry.space_group_name_H-M   'P 1'
#
loop_
_entity.id
_entity.type
_entity.pdbx_description
1 polymer ?
#
loop_
_entity_poly.entity_id
_entity_poly.type
_entity_poly.pdbx_seq_one_letter_code
_entity_poly.pdbx_strand_id
1 'polypeptide(L)'
;MISNARFWEKISHYLKVIEPLVLILRMVYGDDKNDMTYLYEAMDKAKENLRERNPKAYRKWWAIIDKRWEMTIHHDLHAVGYFFNPTIQ
;
A
#
# COMPACT_ATOMS: atom_id res chain seq x y z
N MET A 1 28.88 -15.14 -6.85
CA MET A 1 27.69 -14.33 -7.24
C MET A 1 27.00 -13.71 -6.03
N ILE A 2 26.88 -14.43 -4.90
CA ILE A 2 26.30 -13.95 -3.63
C ILE A 2 27.21 -13.06 -2.76
N SER A 3 28.50 -12.90 -3.09
CA SER A 3 29.45 -12.06 -2.32
C SER A 3 29.70 -10.69 -2.96
N ASN A 4 28.90 -10.28 -3.95
CA ASN A 4 29.09 -9.02 -4.66
C ASN A 4 28.45 -7.86 -3.88
N ALA A 5 29.27 -6.94 -3.36
CA ALA A 5 28.80 -5.77 -2.60
C ALA A 5 27.76 -4.93 -3.37
N ARG A 6 27.96 -4.76 -4.69
CA ARG A 6 27.04 -3.98 -5.55
C ARG A 6 25.69 -4.68 -5.74
N PHE A 7 25.66 -6.01 -5.66
CA PHE A 7 24.41 -6.77 -5.66
C PHE A 7 23.63 -6.49 -4.37
N TRP A 8 24.28 -6.57 -3.22
CA TRP A 8 23.64 -6.31 -1.92
C TRP A 8 23.20 -4.86 -1.74
N GLU A 9 23.95 -3.88 -2.25
CA GLU A 9 23.50 -2.48 -2.29
C GLU A 9 22.18 -2.32 -3.05
N LYS A 10 22.06 -2.93 -4.22
CA LYS A 10 20.82 -2.90 -5.00
C LYS A 10 19.68 -3.56 -4.24
N ILE A 11 19.90 -4.73 -3.65
CA ILE A 11 18.89 -5.42 -2.84
C ILE A 11 18.46 -4.56 -1.65
N SER A 12 19.40 -3.95 -0.93
CA SER A 12 19.08 -3.03 0.18
C SER A 12 18.26 -1.84 -0.30
N HIS A 13 18.58 -1.27 -1.47
CA HIS A 13 17.79 -0.20 -2.06
C HIS A 13 16.36 -0.64 -2.38
N TYR A 14 16.18 -1.82 -2.99
CA TYR A 14 14.85 -2.36 -3.27
C TYR A 14 14.06 -2.69 -2.00
N LEU A 15 14.71 -3.28 -0.99
CA LEU A 15 14.07 -3.59 0.29
C LEU A 15 13.56 -2.33 0.99
N LYS A 16 14.33 -1.23 0.98
CA LYS A 16 13.88 0.06 1.53
C LYS A 16 12.61 0.62 0.87
N VAL A 17 12.31 0.18 -0.35
CA VAL A 17 11.09 0.56 -1.08
C VAL A 17 9.98 -0.47 -0.92
N ILE A 18 10.32 -1.77 -0.91
CA ILE A 18 9.34 -2.86 -0.80
C ILE A 18 8.81 -2.98 0.63
N GLU A 19 9.63 -2.74 1.65
CA GLU A 19 9.25 -2.82 3.06
C GLU A 19 8.02 -1.95 3.40
N PRO A 20 7.97 -0.64 3.09
CA PRO A 20 6.76 0.15 3.33
C PRO A 20 5.56 -0.36 2.52
N LEU A 21 5.76 -0.87 1.30
CA LEU A 21 4.66 -1.45 0.50
C LEU A 21 4.07 -2.70 1.17
N VAL A 22 4.91 -3.59 1.69
CA VAL A 22 4.48 -4.82 2.37
C VAL A 22 3.78 -4.50 3.69
N LEU A 23 4.24 -3.48 4.43
CA LEU A 23 3.57 -3.02 5.64
C LEU A 23 2.16 -2.48 5.36
N ILE A 24 1.98 -1.66 4.33
CA ILE A 24 0.65 -1.19 3.89
C ILE A 24 -0.24 -2.38 3.54
N LEU A 25 0.25 -3.31 2.71
CA LEU A 25 -0.52 -4.48 2.29
C LEU A 25 -0.93 -5.32 3.50
N ARG A 26 -0.02 -5.52 4.48
CA ARG A 26 -0.35 -6.24 5.71
C ARG A 26 -1.40 -5.52 6.56
N MET A 27 -1.39 -4.19 6.61
CA MET A 27 -2.43 -3.42 7.30
C MET A 27 -3.79 -3.51 6.56
N VAL A 28 -3.77 -3.51 5.22
CA VAL A 28 -4.97 -3.63 4.38
C VAL A 28 -5.63 -5.01 4.50
N TYR A 29 -4.84 -6.09 4.53
CA TYR A 29 -5.37 -7.46 4.47
C TYR A 29 -5.31 -8.21 5.80
N GLY A 30 -4.60 -7.68 6.79
CA GLY A 30 -4.26 -8.41 8.02
C GLY A 30 -4.97 -7.96 9.27
N ASP A 31 -5.73 -6.86 9.25
CA ASP A 31 -6.54 -6.42 10.38
C ASP A 31 -8.01 -6.73 10.11
N ASP A 32 -8.58 -7.67 10.87
CA ASP A 32 -10.01 -8.07 10.80
C ASP A 32 -10.96 -6.91 11.16
N LYS A 33 -10.43 -5.79 11.66
CA LYS A 33 -11.16 -4.55 11.91
C LYS A 33 -11.03 -3.62 10.72
N ASN A 34 -11.97 -3.77 9.80
CA ASN A 34 -12.24 -2.84 8.70
C ASN A 34 -12.76 -1.47 9.19
N ASP A 35 -11.99 -0.73 10.01
CA ASP A 35 -12.22 0.71 10.11
C ASP A 35 -11.57 1.36 8.89
N MET A 36 -12.39 1.57 7.86
CA MET A 36 -11.99 2.19 6.60
C MET A 36 -11.20 3.48 6.82
N THR A 37 -11.52 4.24 7.88
CA THR A 37 -10.85 5.50 8.23
C THR A 37 -9.36 5.30 8.54
N TYR A 38 -9.04 4.27 9.33
CA TYR A 38 -7.66 3.92 9.67
C TYR A 38 -6.86 3.49 8.43
N LEU A 39 -7.53 2.79 7.51
CA LEU A 39 -6.94 2.27 6.29
C LEU A 39 -6.50 3.39 5.33
N TYR A 40 -7.36 4.40 5.13
CA TYR A 40 -7.01 5.59 4.35
C TYR A 40 -5.87 6.39 5.01
N GLU A 41 -5.91 6.60 6.33
CA GLU A 41 -4.83 7.29 7.05
C GLU A 41 -3.47 6.56 6.95
N ALA A 42 -3.48 5.22 7.07
CA ALA A 42 -2.28 4.41 6.96
C ALA A 42 -1.68 4.47 5.54
N MET A 43 -2.54 4.46 4.51
CA MET A 43 -2.13 4.62 3.12
C MET A 43 -1.48 5.99 2.89
N ASP A 44 -2.09 7.07 3.39
CA ASP A 44 -1.55 8.43 3.25
C ASP A 44 -0.19 8.57 3.96
N LYS A 45 -0.08 8.08 5.20
CA LYS A 45 1.19 8.07 5.95
C LYS A 45 2.29 7.33 5.20
N ALA A 46 1.97 6.23 4.53
CA ALA A 46 2.95 5.44 3.82
C ALA A 46 3.40 6.10 2.50
N LYS A 47 2.46 6.71 1.77
CA LYS A 47 2.77 7.54 0.59
C LYS A 47 3.67 8.72 0.96
N GLU A 48 3.42 9.37 2.08
CA GLU A 48 4.23 10.48 2.57
C GLU A 48 5.65 10.03 2.96
N ASN A 49 5.79 8.94 3.73
CA ASN A 49 7.09 8.35 4.05
C ASN A 49 7.91 8.02 2.80
N LEU A 50 7.24 7.52 1.75
CA LEU A 50 7.90 7.20 0.49
C LEU A 50 8.32 8.47 -0.28
N ARG A 51 7.53 9.55 -0.20
CA ARG A 51 7.89 10.87 -0.73
C ARG A 51 9.13 11.42 -0.06
N GLU A 52 9.20 11.38 1.27
CA GLU A 52 10.36 11.84 2.05
C GLU A 52 11.62 11.03 1.75
N ARG A 53 11.49 9.69 1.66
CA ARG A 53 12.63 8.79 1.42
C ARG A 53 13.12 8.80 -0.02
N ASN A 54 12.24 9.06 -0.99
CA ASN A 54 12.58 9.02 -2.41
C ASN A 54 11.94 10.18 -3.21
N PRO A 55 12.31 11.44 -2.92
CA PRO A 55 11.65 12.62 -3.47
C PRO A 55 11.79 12.74 -5.00
N LYS A 56 12.78 12.06 -5.60
CA LYS A 56 12.99 12.06 -7.06
C LYS A 56 12.14 11.03 -7.80
N ALA A 57 11.68 9.97 -7.12
CA ALA A 57 10.96 8.86 -7.76
C ALA A 57 9.59 8.53 -7.15
N TYR A 58 9.17 9.22 -6.09
CA TYR A 58 7.95 8.89 -5.34
C TYR A 58 6.70 8.82 -6.22
N ARG A 59 6.57 9.69 -7.24
CA ARG A 59 5.41 9.68 -8.14
C ARG A 59 5.22 8.36 -8.88
N LYS A 60 6.32 7.70 -9.28
CA LYS A 60 6.25 6.39 -9.95
C LYS A 60 5.74 5.32 -9.00
N TRP A 61 6.15 5.39 -7.74
CA TRP A 61 5.71 4.47 -6.70
C TRP A 61 4.27 4.72 -6.27
N TRP A 62 3.86 5.98 -6.12
CA TRP A 62 2.47 6.35 -5.87
C TRP A 62 1.55 5.78 -6.95
N ALA A 63 1.89 5.95 -8.23
CA ALA A 63 1.09 5.39 -9.32
C ALA A 63 0.93 3.86 -9.26
N ILE A 64 1.94 3.13 -8.80
CA ILE A 64 1.86 1.67 -8.60
C ILE A 64 0.96 1.33 -7.41
N ILE A 65 1.10 2.08 -6.31
CA ILE A 65 0.28 1.92 -5.10
C ILE A 65 -1.18 2.22 -5.41
N ASP A 66 -1.47 3.34 -6.07
CA ASP A 66 -2.82 3.79 -6.45
C ASP A 66 -3.50 2.75 -7.32
N LYS A 67 -2.82 2.30 -8.38
CA LYS A 67 -3.34 1.24 -9.26
C LYS A 67 -3.66 -0.04 -8.48
N ARG A 68 -2.81 -0.42 -7.52
CA ARG A 68 -3.04 -1.63 -6.71
C ARG A 68 -4.21 -1.43 -5.75
N TRP A 69 -4.28 -0.28 -5.09
CA TRP A 69 -5.34 0.11 -4.17
C TRP A 69 -6.70 0.12 -4.85
N GLU A 70 -6.81 0.75 -6.02
CA GLU A 70 -8.03 0.75 -6.83
C GLU A 70 -8.48 -0.68 -7.16
N MET A 71 -7.56 -1.55 -7.54
CA MET A 71 -7.88 -2.95 -7.85
C MET A 71 -8.30 -3.80 -6.64
N THR A 72 -8.01 -3.37 -5.40
CA THR A 72 -8.20 -4.23 -4.21
C THR A 72 -9.17 -3.68 -3.18
N ILE A 73 -9.29 -2.37 -3.05
CA ILE A 73 -10.28 -1.72 -2.17
C ILE A 73 -11.58 -1.44 -2.92
N HIS A 74 -11.51 -1.14 -4.23
CA HIS A 74 -12.71 -1.02 -5.07
C HIS A 74 -13.12 -2.33 -5.74
N HIS A 75 -12.55 -3.47 -5.34
CA HIS A 75 -13.05 -4.76 -5.82
C HIS A 75 -14.47 -4.96 -5.28
N ASP A 76 -15.46 -4.94 -6.19
CA ASP A 76 -16.93 -5.13 -6.15
C ASP A 76 -17.64 -5.61 -4.87
N LEU A 77 -16.98 -6.29 -3.93
CA LEU A 77 -17.53 -6.76 -2.66
C LEU A 77 -18.01 -5.62 -1.73
N HIS A 78 -17.37 -4.44 -1.76
CA HIS A 78 -17.81 -3.31 -0.92
C HIS A 78 -18.96 -2.49 -1.54
N ALA A 79 -19.05 -2.40 -2.87
CA ALA A 79 -20.17 -1.72 -3.54
C ALA A 79 -21.49 -2.50 -3.37
N VAL A 80 -21.42 -3.83 -3.39
CA VAL A 80 -22.57 -4.72 -3.14
C VAL A 80 -23.01 -4.63 -1.67
N GLY A 81 -22.08 -4.56 -0.71
CA GLY A 81 -22.43 -4.39 0.71
C GLY A 81 -23.20 -3.10 1.01
N TYR A 82 -22.87 -1.99 0.36
CA TYR A 82 -23.64 -0.73 0.46
C TYR A 82 -25.03 -0.85 -0.17
N PHE A 83 -25.14 -1.52 -1.33
CA PHE A 83 -26.41 -1.65 -2.06
C PHE A 83 -27.36 -2.70 -1.44
N PHE A 84 -26.84 -3.67 -0.69
CA PHE A 84 -27.60 -4.78 -0.10
C PHE A 84 -27.64 -4.75 1.44
N ASN A 85 -27.27 -3.65 2.10
CA ASN A 85 -27.45 -3.51 3.55
C ASN A 85 -28.84 -2.92 3.88
N PRO A 86 -29.83 -3.72 4.33
CA PRO A 86 -31.15 -3.23 4.71
C PRO A 86 -31.18 -2.39 6.00
N THR A 87 -30.04 -2.16 6.68
CA THR A 87 -29.97 -1.27 7.85
C THR A 87 -29.60 0.19 7.50
N ILE A 88 -29.31 0.49 6.23
CA ILE A 88 -29.09 1.87 5.75
C ILE A 88 -30.28 2.37 4.89
N GLN A 89 -31.38 1.62 4.83
CA GLN A 89 -32.60 2.01 4.12
C GLN A 89 -33.72 2.41 5.09
#